data_AF-A0A2V8BH14-F1
#
_entry.id   AF-A0A2V8BH14-F1
#
_cell.length_a   1.000
_cell.length_b   1.000
_cell.length_c   1.000
_cell.angle_alpha   90.00
_cell.angle_beta   90.00
_cell.angle_gamma   90.00
#
_symmetry.space_group_name_H-M   'P 1'
#
loop_
_entity.id
_entity.type
_entity.pdbx_description
1 polymer ?
#
loop_
_entity_poly.entity_id
_entity_poly.type
_entity_poly.pdbx_seq_one_letter_code
_entity_poly.pdbx_strand_id
1 'polypeptide(L)' 'HDFFEGFATGARANVHLKVLYGRSSHHKVEAVFKAFARALRVACARDKRLARMLPSTKGLL' A
#
# COMPACT_ATOMS: atom_id res chain seq x y z
N HIS A 1 -7.75 11.75 -7.06
CA HIS A 1 -8.29 10.74 -6.11
C HIS A 1 -8.32 9.37 -6.80
N ASP A 2 -8.43 9.38 -8.13
CA ASP A 2 -8.74 8.28 -9.03
C ASP A 2 -7.66 7.20 -9.12
N PHE A 3 -6.38 7.58 -9.09
CA PHE A 3 -5.29 6.60 -9.25
C PHE A 3 -5.27 5.54 -8.12
N PHE A 4 -5.29 5.97 -6.86
CA PHE A 4 -5.16 5.05 -5.74
C PHE A 4 -6.45 4.27 -5.47
N GLU A 5 -7.61 4.86 -5.78
CA GLU A 5 -8.90 4.16 -5.75
C GLU A 5 -8.97 3.08 -6.84
N GLY A 6 -8.57 3.43 -8.07
CA GLY A 6 -8.46 2.49 -9.18
C GLY A 6 -7.46 1.37 -8.90
N PHE A 7 -6.29 1.71 -8.31
CA PHE A 7 -5.32 0.73 -7.87
C PHE A 7 -5.89 -0.19 -6.79
N ALA A 8 -6.51 0.35 -5.74
CA ALA A 8 -7.06 -0.43 -4.63
C ALA A 8 -8.10 -1.44 -5.14
N THR A 9 -9.00 -0.98 -6.01
CA THR A 9 -10.02 -1.83 -6.65
C THR A 9 -9.38 -2.89 -7.55
N GLY A 10 -8.50 -2.48 -8.47
CA GLY A 10 -7.89 -3.39 -9.45
C GLY A 10 -6.97 -4.44 -8.82
N ALA A 11 -6.24 -4.08 -7.76
CA ALA A 11 -5.37 -4.99 -7.03
C ALA A 11 -6.12 -5.82 -5.96
N ARG A 12 -7.39 -5.52 -5.69
CA ARG A 12 -8.15 -6.04 -4.53
C ARG A 12 -7.38 -5.85 -3.23
N ALA A 13 -6.86 -4.63 -3.04
CA ALA A 13 -6.04 -4.26 -1.91
C ALA A 13 -6.68 -3.14 -1.09
N ASN A 14 -6.55 -3.21 0.22
CA ASN A 14 -6.94 -2.11 1.10
C ASN A 14 -5.79 -1.10 1.18
N VAL A 15 -6.01 0.11 0.67
CA VAL A 15 -5.00 1.19 0.61
C VAL A 15 -5.48 2.40 1.39
N HIS A 16 -4.70 2.86 2.36
CA HIS A 16 -4.97 4.08 3.11
C HIS A 16 -3.79 5.05 2.97
N LEU A 17 -4.09 6.30 2.61
CA LEU A 17 -3.09 7.34 2.37
C LEU A 17 -3.54 8.64 3.03
N LYS A 18 -2.64 9.24 3.81
CA LYS A 18 -2.87 10.54 4.46
C LYS A 18 -1.61 11.38 4.38
N VAL A 19 -1.73 12.56 3.77
CA VAL A 19 -0.69 13.59 3.86
C VAL A 19 -0.94 14.39 5.13
N LEU A 20 -0.06 14.26 6.12
CA LEU A 20 -0.23 14.93 7.42
C LEU A 20 -0.10 16.45 7.31
N TYR A 21 0.82 16.93 6.47
CA TYR A 21 1.08 18.34 6.24
C TYR A 21 1.80 18.56 4.90
N GLY A 22 1.80 19.79 4.41
CA GLY A 22 2.58 20.21 3.24
C GLY A 22 2.03 21.48 2.62
N ARG A 23 2.88 22.23 1.92
CA ARG A 23 2.50 23.48 1.24
C ARG A 23 2.41 23.33 -0.27
N SER A 24 3.39 22.64 -0.88
CA SER A 24 3.43 22.39 -2.33
C SER A 24 2.62 21.14 -2.70
N SER A 25 1.71 21.26 -3.67
CA SER A 25 0.96 20.13 -4.21
C SER A 25 1.87 19.09 -4.87
N HIS A 26 2.93 19.52 -5.56
CA HIS A 26 3.91 18.62 -6.18
C HIS A 26 4.59 17.74 -5.12
N HIS A 27 5.11 18.35 -4.06
CA HIS A 27 5.77 17.60 -2.98
C HIS A 27 4.79 16.68 -2.23
N LYS A 28 3.52 17.08 -2.06
CA LYS A 28 2.51 16.21 -1.44
C LYS A 28 2.28 14.96 -2.27
N VAL A 29 2.08 15.10 -3.58
CA VAL A 29 1.86 13.97 -4.48
C VAL A 29 3.09 13.05 -4.48
N GLU A 30 4.28 13.61 -4.67
CA GLU A 30 5.52 12.84 -4.66
C GLU A 30 5.73 12.10 -3.33
N ALA A 31 5.46 12.76 -2.20
CA ALA A 31 5.54 12.14 -0.88
C ALA A 31 4.57 10.96 -0.73
N VAL A 32 3.33 11.08 -1.22
CA VAL A 32 2.33 10.00 -1.22
C VAL A 32 2.82 8.81 -2.04
N PHE A 33 3.29 9.03 -3.27
CA PHE A 33 3.80 7.95 -4.12
C PHE A 33 5.04 7.27 -3.51
N LYS A 34 5.96 8.04 -2.94
CA LYS A 34 7.15 7.50 -2.25
C LYS A 34 6.77 6.68 -1.01
N ALA A 35 5.81 7.15 -0.21
CA ALA A 35 5.34 6.44 0.97
C ALA A 35 4.62 5.14 0.58
N PHE A 36 3.72 5.23 -0.41
CA PHE A 36 2.99 4.09 -0.95
C PHE A 36 3.94 3.02 -1.51
N ALA A 37 4.93 3.40 -2.32
CA ALA A 37 5.89 2.45 -2.89
C ALA A 37 6.68 1.68 -1.81
N ARG A 38 7.07 2.37 -0.73
CA ARG A 38 7.73 1.71 0.42
C ARG A 38 6.80 0.74 1.14
N ALA A 39 5.56 1.15 1.42
CA ALA A 39 4.57 0.29 2.07
C ALA A 39 4.24 -0.95 1.22
N LEU A 40 4.03 -0.77 -0.09
CA LEU A 40 3.77 -1.85 -1.03
C LEU A 40 4.93 -2.83 -1.11
N ARG A 41 6.18 -2.34 -1.17
CA ARG A 41 7.37 -3.20 -1.14
C ARG A 41 7.40 -4.10 0.09
N VAL A 42 7.03 -3.58 1.26
CA VAL A 42 6.99 -4.36 2.51
C VAL A 42 5.84 -5.36 2.46
N ALA A 43 4.64 -4.95 2.04
CA ALA A 43 3.47 -5.82 1.95
C ALA A 43 3.67 -7.00 0.97
N CYS A 44 4.37 -6.78 -0.14
CA CYS A 44 4.65 -7.82 -1.14
C CYS A 44 5.95 -8.60 -0.89
N ALA A 45 6.71 -8.27 0.16
CA ALA A 45 7.96 -8.98 0.45
C ALA A 45 7.67 -10.41 0.90
N ARG A 46 8.52 -11.36 0.47
CA ARG A 46 8.47 -12.74 0.96
C ARG A 46 8.98 -12.79 2.40
N ASP A 47 8.09 -13.09 3.35
CA ASP A 47 8.50 -13.36 4.73
C ASP A 47 8.91 -14.83 4.89
N LYS A 48 10.18 -15.06 5.22
CA LYS A 48 10.73 -16.40 5.46
C LYS A 48 10.06 -17.10 6.66
N ARG A 49 9.60 -16.35 7.67
CA ARG A 49 8.93 -16.89 8.86
C ARG A 49 7.53 -17.42 8.55
N LEU A 50 6.90 -16.86 7.52
CA LEU A 50 5.55 -17.22 7.07
C LEU A 50 5.57 -17.98 5.73
N ALA A 51 6.74 -18.47 5.29
CA ALA A 51 6.94 -19.01 3.94
C ALA A 51 5.99 -20.17 3.54
N ARG A 52 5.43 -20.89 4.53
CA ARG A 52 4.48 -21.99 4.31
C ARG A 52 3.09 -21.71 4.89
N MET A 53 2.83 -20.49 5.33
CA MET A 53 1.60 -20.11 6.02
C MET A 53 0.93 -18.98 5.27
N LEU A 54 -0.37 -19.14 4.99
CA LEU A 54 -1.17 -18.01 4.54
C LEU A 54 -1.36 -17.05 5.72
N PRO A 55 -1.04 -15.75 5.60
CA PRO A 55 -1.19 -14.78 6.68
C PRO A 55 -2.67 -14.37 6.87
N SER A 56 -3.53 -15.36 7.13
CA SER A 56 -4.96 -15.20 7.36
C SER A 56 -5.47 -16.34 8.24
N THR A 57 -6.13 -16.00 9.35
CA THR A 57 -6.76 -16.99 10.25
C THR A 57 -7.94 -17.71 9.60
N LYS A 58 -8.50 -17.15 8.53
CA LYS A 58 -9.62 -17.74 7.78
C LYS A 58 -9.17 -18.69 6.67
N GLY A 59 -7.86 -18.80 6.41
CA GLY A 59 -7.33 -19.66 5.34
C GLY A 59 -7.58 -19.14 3.92
N LEU A 60 -8.03 -17.88 3.77
CA LEU A 60 -8.21 -17.19 2.48
C LEU A 60 -7.80 -15.71 2.56
N LEU A 61 -7.45 -15.12 1.42
CA LEU A 61 -7.14 -13.70 1.22
C LEU A 61 -8.00 -13.11 0.10
#